data_AF-A0A833J2A6-F1
#
_entry.id   AF-A0A833J2A6-F1
#
_cell.length_a   1.000
_cell.length_b   1.000
_cell.length_c   1.000
_cell.angle_alpha   90.00
_cell.angle_beta   90.00
_cell.angle_gamma   90.00
#
_symmetry.space_group_name_H-M   'P 1'
#
loop_
_entity.id
_entity.type
_entity.pdbx_description
1 polymer ?
#
loop_
_entity_poly.entity_id
_entity_poly.type
_entity_poly.pdbx_seq_one_letter_code
_entity_poly.pdbx_strand_id
1 'polypeptide(L)'
;MARIALTARAEHNKGLFAEVDDEDFASLSRYRWYAQRAPGSLTIYARRARSSREGGGMIGMHQEVLGVRAGLEIDHRDGNGLNNRRSNLRHITHAGNIQAFHQRRHEASVDAWLLEQGVIPEAENAP
;
A
#
# COMPACT_ATOMS: atom_id res chain seq x y z
N MET A 1 -1.86 13.45 -11.42
CA MET A 1 -1.44 12.23 -10.72
C MET A 1 0.07 12.26 -10.61
N ALA A 2 0.60 12.05 -9.41
CA ALA A 2 2.03 12.13 -9.13
C ALA A 2 2.56 10.82 -8.53
N ARG A 3 3.88 10.64 -8.58
CA ARG A 3 4.58 9.44 -8.07
C ARG A 3 5.65 9.82 -7.07
N ILE A 4 5.67 9.12 -5.94
CA ILE A 4 6.68 9.28 -4.89
C ILE A 4 7.55 8.02 -4.85
N ALA A 5 8.86 8.18 -5.05
CA ALA A 5 9.81 7.07 -4.99
C ALA A 5 9.88 6.48 -3.57
N LEU A 6 9.81 5.15 -3.48
CA LEU A 6 9.90 4.43 -2.22
C LEU A 6 11.32 3.90 -2.00
N THR A 7 11.80 4.08 -0.78
CA THR A 7 13.06 3.46 -0.35
C THR A 7 12.79 1.99 -0.04
N ALA A 8 13.57 1.10 -0.65
CA ALA A 8 13.55 -0.32 -0.34
C ALA A 8 14.71 -0.69 0.58
N ARG A 9 14.45 -1.56 1.57
CA ARG A 9 15.51 -2.23 2.34
C ARG A 9 15.93 -3.57 1.74
N ALA A 10 15.04 -4.19 0.96
CA ALA A 10 15.27 -5.47 0.29
C ALA A 10 15.31 -5.27 -1.23
N GLU A 11 16.12 -6.07 -1.92
CA GLU A 11 16.36 -5.98 -3.36
C GLU A 11 15.06 -6.01 -4.18
N HIS A 12 14.16 -6.95 -3.87
CA HIS A 12 12.89 -7.15 -4.56
C HIS A 12 11.86 -6.00 -4.39
N ASN A 13 12.16 -5.00 -3.55
CA ASN A 13 11.29 -3.84 -3.35
C ASN A 13 11.88 -2.56 -3.97
N LYS A 14 13.05 -2.63 -4.62
CA LYS A 14 13.71 -1.47 -5.24
C LYS A 14 12.95 -0.97 -6.46
N GLY A 15 13.00 0.34 -6.71
CA GLY A 15 12.34 0.96 -7.85
C GLY A 15 10.82 1.08 -7.74
N LEU A 16 10.24 0.80 -6.57
CA LEU A 16 8.80 0.97 -6.33
C LEU A 16 8.45 2.45 -6.13
N PHE A 17 7.25 2.82 -6.57
CA PHE A 17 6.68 4.16 -6.41
C PHE A 17 5.29 4.06 -5.82
N ALA A 18 4.92 5.03 -4.99
CA ALA A 18 3.53 5.23 -4.58
C ALA A 18 2.86 6.25 -5.49
N GLU A 19 1.64 5.96 -5.91
CA GLU A 19 0.81 6.86 -6.71
C GLU A 19 -0.08 7.68 -5.78
N VAL A 20 -0.11 8.99 -5.99
CA VAL A 20 -0.87 9.95 -5.17
C VAL A 20 -1.55 10.98 -6.06
N ASP A 21 -2.56 11.65 -5.51
CA ASP A 21 -3.14 12.83 -6.15
C ASP A 21 -2.17 14.01 -6.08
N ASP A 22 -2.25 14.92 -7.06
CA ASP A 22 -1.32 16.05 -7.16
C ASP A 22 -1.41 16.99 -5.95
N GLU A 23 -2.61 17.09 -5.38
CA GLU A 23 -2.90 17.89 -4.18
C GLU A 23 -2.15 17.40 -2.94
N ASP A 24 -1.95 16.09 -2.80
CA ASP A 24 -1.27 15.47 -1.67
C ASP A 24 0.25 15.34 -1.91
N PHE A 25 0.72 15.50 -3.15
CA PHE A 25 2.14 15.29 -3.49
C PHE A 25 3.09 16.20 -2.71
N ALA A 26 2.76 17.49 -2.57
CA ALA A 26 3.63 18.46 -1.89
C ALA A 26 3.72 18.24 -0.36
N SER A 27 2.68 17.67 0.25
CA SER A 27 2.69 17.33 1.67
C SER A 27 3.42 16.01 1.92
N LEU A 28 3.27 15.02 1.03
CA LEU A 28 3.84 13.69 1.19
C LEU A 28 5.31 13.60 0.76
N SER A 29 5.72 14.32 -0.29
CA SER A 29 7.07 14.24 -0.86
C SER A 29 8.18 14.78 0.06
N ARG A 30 7.83 15.54 1.10
CA ARG A 30 8.78 16.01 2.13
C ARG A 30 9.32 14.88 3.03
N TYR A 31 8.66 13.73 3.04
CA TYR A 31 9.02 12.60 3.89
C TYR A 31 9.72 11.50 3.11
N ARG A 32 10.58 10.76 3.79
CA ARG A 32 11.16 9.53 3.26
C ARG A 32 10.21 8.36 3.48
N TRP A 33 9.72 7.80 2.40
CA TRP A 33 8.83 6.64 2.40
C TRP A 33 9.58 5.36 2.11
N TYR A 34 9.06 4.26 2.65
CA TYR A 34 9.59 2.92 2.50
C TYR A 34 8.53 1.97 1.99
N ALA A 35 8.90 1.11 1.05
CA ALA A 35 8.09 -0.02 0.67
C ALA A 35 8.22 -1.10 1.75
N GLN A 36 7.11 -1.43 2.41
CA GLN A 36 7.07 -2.47 3.43
C GLN A 36 6.00 -3.50 3.08
N ARG A 37 6.44 -4.76 3.04
CA ARG A 37 5.58 -5.93 2.94
C ARG A 37 5.59 -6.66 4.28
N ALA A 38 4.42 -6.97 4.83
CA ALA A 38 4.34 -7.82 6.02
C ALA A 38 4.55 -9.29 5.64
N PRO A 39 5.20 -10.12 6.48
CA PRO A 39 5.33 -11.56 6.23
C PRO A 39 3.97 -12.21 5.97
N GLY A 40 3.85 -12.99 4.90
CA GLY A 40 2.59 -13.62 4.50
C GLY A 40 1.54 -12.68 3.88
N SER A 41 1.78 -11.36 3.86
CA SER A 41 0.95 -10.41 3.13
C SER A 41 1.33 -10.37 1.66
N LEU A 42 0.35 -10.18 0.80
CA LEU A 42 0.53 -10.06 -0.64
C LEU A 42 0.59 -8.60 -1.09
N THR A 43 0.32 -7.66 -0.17
CA THR A 43 0.24 -6.24 -0.46
C THR A 43 1.46 -5.52 0.10
N ILE A 44 2.09 -4.70 -0.75
CA ILE A 44 3.16 -3.80 -0.35
C ILE A 44 2.53 -2.44 0.00
N TYR A 45 2.88 -1.90 1.16
CA TYR A 45 2.41 -0.60 1.61
C TYR A 45 3.55 0.41 1.66
N ALA A 46 3.26 1.65 1.25
CA ALA A 46 4.14 2.77 1.50
C ALA A 46 4.02 3.22 2.98
N ARG A 47 5.12 3.19 3.73
CA ARG A 47 5.16 3.58 5.15
C ARG A 47 6.34 4.48 5.46
N ARG A 48 6.19 5.37 6.44
CA ARG A 48 7.29 6.18 6.98
C ARG A 48 7.37 6.03 8.50
N ALA A 49 8.54 6.32 9.05
CA ALA A 49 8.68 6.51 10.49
C ALA A 49 8.11 7.87 10.88
N ARG A 50 7.33 7.89 11.96
CA ARG A 50 6.93 9.12 12.65
C ARG A 50 8.05 9.57 13.57
N SER A 51 8.21 10.89 13.70
CA SER A 51 9.10 11.44 14.71
C SER A 51 8.59 11.12 16.12
N SER A 52 9.48 11.18 17.12
CA SER A 52 9.08 11.01 18.54
C SER A 52 8.03 12.05 18.97
N ARG A 53 8.08 13.26 18.39
CA ARG A 53 7.11 14.34 18.63
C ARG A 53 5.71 14.02 18.09
N GLU A 54 5.62 13.14 17.08
CA GLU A 54 4.36 12.66 16.49
C GLU A 54 3.88 11.34 17.16
N GLY A 55 4.43 10.99 18.32
CA GLY A 55 4.11 9.75 19.04
C GLY A 55 4.87 8.51 18.55
N GLY A 56 5.88 8.68 17.69
CA GLY A 56 6.75 7.59 17.21
C GLY A 56 6.03 6.50 16.40
N GLY A 57 6.77 5.45 16.04
CA GLY A 57 6.24 4.31 15.27
C GLY A 57 6.16 4.55 13.76
N MET A 58 5.38 3.70 13.08
CA MET A 58 5.27 3.70 11.60
C MET A 58 3.86 4.10 11.16
N ILE A 59 3.76 5.05 10.22
CA ILE A 59 2.50 5.48 9.60
C ILE A 59 2.48 5.10 8.12
N GLY A 60 1.32 4.67 7.62
CA GLY A 60 1.09 4.37 6.21
C GLY A 60 0.71 5.61 5.41
N MET A 61 1.07 5.65 4.13
CA MET A 61 0.73 6.77 3.24
C MET A 61 -0.77 6.94 3.09
N HIS A 62 -1.52 5.84 2.94
CA HIS A 62 -2.99 5.85 2.91
C HIS A 62 -3.62 6.49 4.16
N GLN A 63 -2.98 6.37 5.32
CA GLN A 63 -3.45 6.97 6.57
C GLN A 63 -3.25 8.48 6.58
N GLU A 64 -2.18 8.97 5.95
CA GLU A 64 -1.89 10.40 5.81
C GLU A 64 -2.77 11.07 4.76
N VAL A 65 -3.07 10.37 3.67
CA VAL A 65 -3.94 10.88 2.62
C VAL A 65 -5.39 11.00 3.09
N LEU A 66 -5.96 9.92 3.64
CA LEU A 66 -7.39 9.86 3.93
C LEU A 66 -7.75 10.22 5.38
N GLY A 67 -6.76 10.19 6.28
CA GLY A 67 -6.96 10.42 7.71
C GLY A 67 -7.58 9.22 8.43
N VAL A 68 -7.06 8.89 9.61
CA VAL A 68 -7.56 7.78 10.44
C VAL A 68 -8.84 8.20 11.16
N ARG A 69 -9.85 7.31 11.17
CA ARG A 69 -11.11 7.48 11.91
C ARG A 69 -11.25 6.37 12.94
N ALA A 70 -11.67 6.71 14.16
CA ALA A 70 -11.85 5.73 15.22
C ALA A 70 -12.84 4.63 14.80
N GLY A 71 -12.46 3.37 15.00
CA GLY A 71 -13.29 2.21 14.66
C GLY A 71 -13.35 1.86 13.16
N LEU A 72 -12.61 2.56 12.30
CA LEU A 72 -12.55 2.29 10.86
C LEU A 72 -11.11 2.04 10.40
N GLU A 73 -10.98 1.13 9.45
CA GLU A 73 -9.76 0.86 8.69
C GLU A 73 -9.80 1.60 7.35
N ILE A 74 -8.65 1.70 6.70
CA ILE A 74 -8.54 2.28 5.35
C ILE A 74 -8.17 1.15 4.39
N ASP A 75 -9.05 0.88 3.45
CA ASP A 75 -8.86 -0.15 2.41
C ASP A 75 -8.59 0.51 1.05
N HIS A 76 -7.81 -0.20 0.24
CA HIS A 76 -7.52 0.17 -1.15
C HIS A 76 -8.53 -0.56 -2.03
N ARG A 77 -9.36 0.16 -2.78
CA ARG A 77 -10.44 -0.42 -3.59
C ARG A 77 -9.90 -1.41 -4.62
N ASP A 78 -8.77 -1.08 -5.23
CA ASP A 78 -8.05 -1.93 -6.19
C ASP A 78 -7.19 -3.04 -5.53
N GLY A 79 -7.02 -3.02 -4.20
CA GLY A 79 -6.13 -3.94 -3.49
C GLY A 79 -4.62 -3.63 -3.63
N ASN A 80 -4.25 -2.56 -4.31
CA ASN A 80 -2.87 -2.13 -4.50
C ASN A 80 -2.46 -1.10 -3.43
N GLY A 81 -1.66 -1.53 -2.45
CA GLY A 81 -1.19 -0.68 -1.33
C GLY A 81 -0.20 0.43 -1.71
N LEU A 82 0.21 0.50 -2.98
CA LEU A 82 1.01 1.61 -3.53
C LEU A 82 0.15 2.67 -4.21
N ASN A 83 -1.11 2.36 -4.54
CA ASN A 83 -2.05 3.33 -5.11
C ASN A 83 -2.79 4.09 -4.00
N ASN A 84 -2.18 5.19 -3.55
CA ASN A 84 -2.64 5.99 -2.42
C ASN A 84 -3.48 7.21 -2.86
N ARG A 85 -4.06 7.18 -4.06
CA ARG A 85 -5.00 8.23 -4.53
C ARG A 85 -6.27 8.20 -3.69
N ARG A 86 -6.81 9.35 -3.32
CA ARG A 86 -8.03 9.49 -2.50
C ARG A 86 -9.22 8.73 -3.08
N SER A 87 -9.37 8.74 -4.40
CA SER A 87 -10.43 8.01 -5.10
C SER A 87 -10.32 6.48 -4.93
N ASN A 88 -9.10 5.97 -4.74
CA ASN A 88 -8.83 4.55 -4.51
C ASN A 88 -8.95 4.15 -3.03
N LEU A 89 -8.92 5.10 -2.10
CA LEU A 89 -9.00 4.82 -0.66
C LEU A 89 -10.45 4.88 -0.16
N ARG A 90 -10.75 4.08 0.87
CA ARG A 90 -12.05 4.15 1.56
C ARG A 90 -11.91 3.81 3.04
N HIS A 91 -12.71 4.47 3.87
CA HIS A 91 -12.95 3.97 5.23
C HIS A 91 -13.86 2.75 5.17
N ILE A 92 -13.47 1.69 5.87
CA ILE A 92 -14.22 0.45 5.94
C ILE A 92 -14.20 -0.07 7.38
N THR A 93 -15.23 -0.83 7.77
CA THR A 93 -15.21 -1.55 9.05
C THR A 93 -14.23 -2.72 8.96
N HIS A 94 -13.68 -3.14 10.09
CA HIS A 94 -12.80 -4.32 10.13
C HIS A 94 -13.44 -5.56 9.50
N ALA A 95 -14.72 -5.83 9.83
CA ALA A 95 -15.48 -6.93 9.24
C ALA A 95 -15.65 -6.78 7.71
N GLY A 96 -15.94 -5.56 7.23
CA GLY A 96 -16.05 -5.28 5.80
C GLY A 96 -14.72 -5.46 5.07
N ASN A 97 -13.59 -5.11 5.71
CA ASN A 97 -12.26 -5.31 5.13
C ASN A 97 -11.94 -6.80 4.96
N ILE A 98 -12.21 -7.61 5.99
CA ILE A 98 -12.06 -9.07 5.93
C ILE A 98 -12.90 -9.65 4.80
N GLN A 99 -14.17 -9.27 4.69
CA GLN A 99 -15.05 -9.75 3.63
C GLN A 99 -14.53 -9.36 2.24
N ALA A 100 -14.13 -8.10 2.05
CA ALA A 100 -13.56 -7.61 0.79
C ALA A 100 -12.24 -8.34 0.43
N PHE A 101 -11.42 -8.68 1.42
CA PHE A 101 -10.21 -9.48 1.22
C PHE A 101 -10.54 -10.90 0.75
N HIS A 102 -11.51 -11.57 1.37
CA HIS A 102 -11.95 -12.90 0.94
C HIS A 102 -12.54 -12.90 -0.47
N GLN A 103 -13.33 -11.88 -0.82
CA GLN A 103 -13.88 -11.75 -2.17
C GLN A 103 -12.78 -11.65 -3.22
N ARG A 104 -11.79 -10.77 -2.99
CA ARG A 104 -10.63 -10.58 -3.88
C ARG A 104 -9.81 -11.86 -4.09
N ARG A 105 -9.72 -12.71 -3.05
CA ARG A 105 -9.00 -14.01 -3.11
C ARG A 105 -9.80 -15.14 -3.74
N HIS A 106 -11.12 -15.01 -3.83
CA HIS A 106 -11.96 -16.03 -4.45
C HIS A 106 -12.01 -15.85 -5.96
N GLU A 107 -12.03 -14.60 -6.44
CA GLU A 107 -12.11 -14.27 -7.86
C GLU A 107 -10.79 -14.51 -8.62
N ALA A 108 -9.66 -14.45 -7.93
CA ALA A 108 -8.34 -14.70 -8.50
C ALA A 108 -7.55 -15.70 -7.64
N SER A 109 -6.86 -16.64 -8.29
CA SER A 109 -5.81 -17.42 -7.61
C SER A 109 -4.83 -16.46 -6.96
N VAL A 110 -4.38 -16.76 -5.74
CA VAL A 110 -3.40 -15.94 -5.01
C VAL A 110 -2.18 -15.62 -5.89
N ASP A 111 -1.69 -16.60 -6.65
CA ASP A 111 -0.53 -16.43 -7.52
C ASP A 111 -0.85 -15.63 -8.79
N ALA A 112 -2.06 -15.82 -9.36
CA ALA A 112 -2.51 -15.05 -10.53
C ALA A 112 -2.71 -13.57 -10.18
N TRP A 113 -3.35 -13.31 -9.03
CA TRP A 113 -3.50 -11.96 -8.49
C TRP A 113 -2.13 -11.31 -8.22
N LEU A 114 -1.15 -12.08 -7.74
CA LEU A 114 0.21 -11.58 -7.50
C LEU A 114 0.96 -11.25 -8.80
N LEU A 115 0.78 -12.05 -9.86
CA LEU A 115 1.36 -11.84 -11.19
C LEU A 115 0.77 -10.60 -11.87
N GLU A 116 -0.56 -10.48 -11.91
CA GLU A 116 -1.27 -9.35 -12.54
C GLU A 116 -0.86 -8.00 -11.94
N GLN A 117 -0.56 -7.98 -10.64
CA GLN A 117 -0.15 -6.76 -9.93
C GLN A 117 1.36 -6.48 -10.01
N GLY A 118 2.13 -7.32 -10.70
CA GLY A 118 3.59 -7.20 -10.82
C GLY A 118 4.33 -7.30 -9.49
N VAL A 119 3.70 -7.94 -8.48
CA VAL A 119 4.25 -8.05 -7.11
C VAL A 119 5.23 -9.22 -7.01
N ILE A 120 4.96 -10.29 -7.75
CA ILE A 120 5.95 -11.33 -8.04
C ILE A 120 6.43 -11.13 -9.47
N PRO A 121 7.75 -11.20 -9.74
CA PRO A 121 8.22 -11.26 -11.11
C PRO A 121 7.59 -12.47 -11.79
N GLU A 122 7.20 -12.33 -13.07
CA GLU A 122 6.85 -13.51 -13.88
C GLU A 122 7.97 -14.54 -13.69
N ALA A 123 7.60 -15.76 -13.33
CA ALA A 123 8.58 -16.83 -13.21
C ALA A 123 9.25 -16.97 -14.59
N GLU A 124 10.49 -16.52 -14.72
CA GLU A 124 11.33 -16.93 -15.83
C GLU A 124 11.34 -18.46 -15.78
N ASN A 125 10.78 -19.06 -16.83
CA ASN A 125 10.66 -20.51 -17.03
C ASN A 125 11.86 -21.24 -16.40
N ALA A 126 11.63 -21.91 -15.29
CA ALA A 126 12.50 -22.98 -14.84
C ALA A 126 12.20 -24.21 -15.71
N PRO A 127 13.24 -24.98 -16.11
CA PRO A 127 13.29 -25.77 -17.34
C PRO A 127 12.24 -26.86 -17.49
#